data_AF-A0A9Y2DB33-F1
#
_entry.id   AF-A0A9Y2DB33-F1
#
_cell.length_a   1.000
_cell.length_b   1.000
_cell.length_c   1.000
_cell.angle_alpha   90.00
_cell.angle_beta   90.00
_cell.angle_gamma   90.00
#
_symmetry.space_group_name_H-M   'P 1'
#
loop_
_entity.id
_entity.type
_entity.pdbx_description
1 polymer ?
#
loop_
_entity_poly.entity_id
_entity_poly.type
_entity_poly.pdbx_seq_one_letter_code
_entity_poly.pdbx_strand_id
1 'polypeptide(L)'
;MPETLSLDDTPETFAVLPENWEALALFLDCATQWKQTPMGGVSGLDYAALKVVMELSGVTPGQAQARFQQVRRLERGALEAMRET
;
A
#
# COMPACT_ATOMS: atom_id res chain seq x y z
N MET A 1 8.06 28.40 23.96
CA MET A 1 6.70 27.91 24.30
C MET A 1 6.61 26.49 23.77
N PRO A 2 6.37 25.45 24.58
CA PRO A 2 6.08 24.14 24.01
C PRO A 2 4.68 24.20 23.40
N GLU A 3 4.60 23.88 22.12
CA GLU A 3 3.37 23.78 21.36
C GLU A 3 2.52 22.65 21.98
N THR A 4 1.33 22.99 22.45
CA THR A 4 0.39 22.01 23.00
C THR A 4 -0.27 21.33 21.82
N LEU A 5 0.21 20.15 21.43
CA LEU A 5 -0.46 19.29 20.44
C LEU A 5 -1.90 19.06 20.92
N SER A 6 -2.87 19.58 20.16
CA SER A 6 -4.28 19.28 20.41
C SER A 6 -4.53 17.81 20.10
N LEU A 7 -5.42 17.14 20.83
CA LEU A 7 -5.78 15.74 20.55
C LEU A 7 -6.37 15.58 19.13
N ASP A 8 -6.88 16.67 18.59
CA ASP A 8 -7.51 16.79 17.27
C ASP A 8 -6.48 16.84 16.12
N ASP A 9 -5.21 17.11 16.42
CA ASP A 9 -4.08 17.07 15.47
C ASP A 9 -3.48 15.65 15.32
N THR A 10 -4.04 14.66 16.02
CA THR A 10 -3.57 13.27 15.87
C THR A 10 -4.08 12.74 14.53
N PRO A 11 -3.20 12.26 13.62
CA PRO A 11 -3.66 11.68 12.37
C PRO A 11 -4.64 10.54 12.64
N GLU A 12 -5.69 10.44 11.85
CA GLU A 12 -6.71 9.41 11.99
C GLU A 12 -6.06 8.01 11.87
N THR A 13 -5.95 7.31 13.00
CA THR A 13 -5.35 5.97 13.04
C THR A 13 -6.42 4.91 12.90
N PHE A 14 -6.16 3.89 12.08
CA PHE A 14 -7.02 2.71 11.96
C PHE A 14 -6.29 1.46 12.43
N ALA A 15 -7.01 0.57 13.11
CA ALA A 15 -6.46 -0.73 13.49
C ALA A 15 -6.36 -1.64 12.26
N VAL A 16 -5.22 -2.34 12.15
CA VAL A 16 -4.97 -3.33 11.11
C VAL A 16 -4.90 -4.70 11.75
N LEU A 17 -5.67 -5.66 11.22
CA LEU A 17 -5.60 -7.04 11.69
C LEU A 17 -4.19 -7.61 11.47
N PRO A 18 -3.61 -8.35 12.44
CA PRO A 18 -2.21 -8.80 12.35
C PRO A 18 -1.87 -9.55 11.05
N GLU A 19 -2.79 -10.36 10.54
CA GLU A 19 -2.62 -11.13 9.30
C GLU A 19 -2.48 -10.27 8.03
N ASN A 20 -2.96 -9.01 8.08
CA ASN A 20 -2.93 -8.06 6.98
C ASN A 20 -1.73 -7.11 7.05
N TRP A 21 -1.04 -7.04 8.19
CA TRP A 21 0.02 -6.06 8.42
C TRP A 21 1.14 -6.16 7.38
N GLU A 22 1.66 -7.37 7.12
CA GLU A 22 2.73 -7.56 6.13
C GLU A 22 2.30 -7.13 4.72
N ALA A 23 1.05 -7.40 4.33
CA ALA A 23 0.55 -6.97 3.03
C ALA A 23 0.40 -5.45 2.94
N LEU A 24 -0.05 -4.81 4.02
CA LEU A 24 -0.15 -3.36 4.10
C LEU A 24 1.22 -2.70 4.04
N ALA A 25 2.21 -3.21 4.76
CA ALA A 25 3.58 -2.70 4.72
C ALA A 25 4.15 -2.75 3.30
N LEU A 26 4.06 -3.91 2.62
CA LEU A 26 4.48 -4.07 1.22
C LEU A 26 3.77 -3.10 0.27
N PHE A 27 2.46 -2.89 0.47
CA PHE A 27 1.68 -1.95 -0.32
C PHE A 27 2.13 -0.49 -0.11
N LEU A 28 2.35 -0.10 1.14
CA LEU A 28 2.81 1.25 1.50
C LEU A 28 4.24 1.53 1.00
N ASP A 29 5.13 0.54 1.03
CA ASP A 29 6.47 0.65 0.43
C ASP A 29 6.40 0.86 -1.10
N CYS A 30 5.30 0.44 -1.74
CA CYS A 30 5.01 0.67 -3.15
C CYS A 30 4.14 1.92 -3.41
N ALA A 31 3.84 2.76 -2.41
CA ALA A 31 2.82 3.82 -2.53
C ALA A 31 3.09 4.86 -3.63
N THR A 32 4.35 5.01 -4.06
CA THR A 32 4.76 5.92 -5.14
C THR A 32 4.84 5.25 -6.51
N GLN A 33 4.71 3.92 -6.58
CA GLN A 33 5.01 3.10 -7.76
C GLN A 33 3.74 2.79 -8.56
N TRP A 34 3.05 3.82 -9.05
CA TRP A 34 1.85 3.69 -9.88
C TRP A 34 2.15 3.76 -11.36
N LYS A 35 1.55 2.85 -12.15
CA LYS A 35 1.55 2.92 -13.61
C LYS A 35 0.55 3.95 -14.09
N GLN A 36 1.06 4.97 -14.78
CA GLN A 36 0.24 5.99 -15.42
C GLN A 36 -0.39 5.47 -16.73
N THR A 37 -1.61 5.91 -17.01
CA THR A 37 -2.29 5.68 -18.29
C THR A 37 -1.92 6.79 -19.28
N PRO A 38 -1.99 6.53 -20.61
CA PRO A 38 -1.75 7.56 -21.61
C PRO A 38 -2.67 8.80 -21.51
N MET A 39 -3.82 8.67 -20.83
CA MET A 39 -4.81 9.73 -20.65
C MET A 39 -4.70 10.46 -19.30
N GLY A 40 -3.64 10.21 -18.51
CA GLY A 40 -3.34 10.99 -17.30
C GLY A 40 -3.97 10.49 -15.99
N GLY A 41 -4.21 9.19 -15.85
CA GLY A 41 -4.64 8.56 -14.59
C GLY A 41 -3.71 7.42 -14.15
N VAL A 42 -4.06 6.70 -13.08
CA VAL A 42 -3.35 5.49 -12.65
C VAL A 42 -4.13 4.23 -13.04
N SER A 43 -3.44 3.20 -13.51
CA SER A 43 -4.06 1.90 -13.87
C SER A 43 -3.85 0.82 -12.82
N GLY A 44 -2.77 0.91 -12.04
CA GLY A 44 -2.38 -0.05 -11.01
C GLY A 44 -0.95 0.18 -10.57
N LEU A 45 -0.49 -0.58 -9.59
CA LEU A 45 0.89 -0.63 -9.15
C LEU A 45 1.79 -1.25 -10.23
N ASP A 46 3.05 -0.85 -10.24
CA ASP A 46 4.05 -1.56 -11.02
C ASP A 46 4.42 -2.88 -10.32
N TYR A 47 3.93 -3.99 -10.86
CA TYR A 47 4.24 -5.32 -10.33
C TYR A 47 5.73 -5.70 -10.42
N ALA A 48 6.51 -5.06 -11.29
CA ALA A 48 7.96 -5.23 -11.28
C ALA A 48 8.57 -4.61 -10.01
N ALA A 49 8.13 -3.40 -9.63
CA ALA A 49 8.55 -2.77 -8.38
C ALA A 49 8.05 -3.55 -7.16
N LEU A 50 6.80 -4.00 -7.16
CA LEU A 50 6.25 -4.84 -6.08
C LEU A 50 7.06 -6.12 -5.89
N LYS A 51 7.45 -6.80 -6.98
CA LYS A 51 8.30 -7.99 -6.91
C LYS A 51 9.63 -7.68 -6.21
N VAL A 52 10.29 -6.57 -6.57
CA VAL A 52 11.55 -6.13 -5.93
C VAL A 52 11.34 -5.83 -4.44
N VAL A 53 10.27 -5.11 -4.08
CA VAL A 53 9.95 -4.80 -2.68
C VAL A 53 9.68 -6.06 -1.87
N MET A 54 8.95 -7.03 -2.42
CA MET A 54 8.71 -8.32 -1.78
C MET A 54 10.01 -9.10 -1.54
N GLU A 55 10.93 -9.09 -2.50
CA GLU A 55 12.25 -9.73 -2.36
C GLU A 55 13.10 -9.04 -1.28
N LEU A 56 13.15 -7.70 -1.29
CA LEU A 56 13.89 -6.92 -0.28
C LEU A 56 13.30 -7.06 1.13
N SER A 57 11.99 -7.27 1.23
CA SER A 57 11.28 -7.48 2.50
C SER A 57 11.36 -8.92 3.01
N GLY A 58 12.10 -9.80 2.32
CA GLY A 58 12.31 -11.19 2.73
C GLY A 58 11.09 -12.10 2.52
N VAL A 59 10.15 -11.72 1.65
CA VAL A 59 9.01 -12.59 1.31
C VAL A 59 9.54 -13.85 0.63
N THR A 60 9.32 -15.00 1.25
CA THR A 60 9.81 -16.27 0.72
C THR A 60 9.03 -16.69 -0.53
N PRO A 61 9.61 -17.53 -1.42
CA PRO A 61 8.88 -18.04 -2.59
C PRO A 61 7.56 -18.74 -2.25
N GLY A 62 7.47 -19.42 -1.11
CA GLY A 62 6.23 -20.07 -0.64
C GLY A 62 5.15 -19.08 -0.19
N GLN A 63 5.53 -17.88 0.23
CA GLN A 63 4.60 -16.82 0.64
C GLN A 63 4.27 -15.85 -0.50
N ALA A 64 5.13 -15.78 -1.52
CA ALA A 64 5.07 -14.76 -2.57
C ALA A 64 3.69 -14.69 -3.24
N GLN A 65 3.11 -15.83 -3.62
CA GLN A 65 1.80 -15.84 -4.23
C GLN A 65 0.72 -15.27 -3.30
N ALA A 66 0.69 -15.69 -2.03
CA ALA A 66 -0.30 -15.22 -1.06
C ALA A 66 -0.15 -13.72 -0.79
N ARG A 67 1.08 -13.24 -0.56
CA ARG A 67 1.37 -11.83 -0.31
C ARG A 67 1.03 -10.95 -1.51
N PHE A 68 1.38 -11.39 -2.72
CA PHE A 68 0.98 -10.69 -3.94
C PHE A 68 -0.55 -10.55 -4.04
N GLN A 69 -1.31 -11.62 -3.76
CA GLN A 69 -2.78 -11.55 -3.78
C GLN A 69 -3.35 -10.58 -2.74
N GLN A 70 -2.76 -10.51 -1.54
CA GLN A 70 -3.20 -9.57 -0.52
C GLN A 70 -2.91 -8.11 -0.93
N VAL A 71 -1.73 -7.83 -1.48
CA VAL A 71 -1.40 -6.50 -1.99
C VAL A 71 -2.35 -6.09 -3.12
N ARG A 72 -2.73 -6.99 -4.04
CA ARG A 72 -3.74 -6.69 -5.06
C ARG A 72 -5.11 -6.29 -4.50
N ARG A 73 -5.49 -6.79 -3.33
CA ARG A 73 -6.75 -6.37 -2.68
C ARG A 73 -6.66 -4.94 -2.17
N LEU A 74 -5.51 -4.55 -1.62
CA LEU A 74 -5.23 -3.17 -1.19
C LEU A 74 -5.15 -2.23 -2.40
N GLU A 75 -4.44 -2.63 -3.45
CA GLU A 75 -4.38 -1.91 -4.74
C GLU A 75 -5.77 -1.60 -5.28
N ARG A 76 -6.67 -2.60 -5.30
CA ARG A 76 -8.04 -2.40 -5.76
C ARG A 76 -8.79 -1.36 -4.92
N GLY A 77 -8.71 -1.44 -3.60
CA GLY A 77 -9.35 -0.46 -2.71
C GLY A 77 -8.77 0.95 -2.89
N ALA A 78 -7.46 1.07 -3.07
CA ALA A 78 -6.82 2.35 -3.36
C ALA A 78 -7.25 2.92 -4.72
N LEU A 79 -7.33 2.10 -5.77
CA LEU A 79 -7.83 2.51 -7.09
C LEU A 79 -9.30 2.94 -7.03
N GLU A 80 -10.13 2.27 -6.23
CA GLU A 80 -11.53 2.66 -5.99
C GLU A 80 -11.57 4.05 -5.34
N ALA A 81 -10.85 4.25 -4.23
CA ALA A 81 -10.79 5.55 -3.54
C ALA A 81 -10.24 6.69 -4.43
N MET A 82 -9.18 6.44 -5.21
CA MET A 82 -8.59 7.42 -6.13
C MET A 82 -9.53 7.82 -7.28
N ARG A 83 -10.53 6.98 -7.62
CA ARG A 83 -11.54 7.31 -8.65
C ARG A 83 -12.72 8.08 -8.09
N GLU A 84 -12.95 8.00 -6.78
CA GLU A 84 -14.00 8.74 -6.08
C GLU A 84 -13.61 10.20 -5.79
N THR A 85 -12.35 10.58 -6.06
CA THR A 85 -11.78 11.92 -5.84
C THR A 85 -11.71 12.71 -7.15
#